data_AF-A0A4S4L1A1-F1
#
_entry.id   AF-A0A4S4L1A1-F1
#
_cell.length_a   1.000
_cell.length_b   1.000
_cell.length_c   1.000
_cell.angle_alpha   90.00
_cell.angle_beta   90.00
_cell.angle_gamma   90.00
#
_symmetry.space_group_name_H-M   'P 1'
#
loop_
_entity.id
_entity.type
_entity.pdbx_description
1 polymer ?
#
loop_
_entity_poly.entity_id
_entity_poly.type
_entity_poly.pdbx_seq_one_letter_code
_entity_poly.pdbx_strand_id
1 'polypeptide(L)'
;MGLTDICTSSANLTAEDFAKHVKDIHALAQANLTKAAVDMKWFYDWHAGQQIEFEPGAKVFLDGQHIQTDRPSAKMEDKWFGPYEVVK
;
A
#
# COMPACT_ATOMS: atom_id res chain seq x y z
N MET A 1 -22.17 5.88 -11.23
CA MET A 1 -22.31 7.17 -11.95
C MET A 1 -21.10 7.26 -12.86
N GLY A 2 -21.34 7.18 -14.17
CA GLY A 2 -20.29 6.96 -15.18
C GLY A 2 -19.47 8.23 -15.46
N LEU A 3 -18.25 8.03 -15.96
CA LEU A 3 -17.25 9.04 -16.35
C LEU A 3 -17.68 9.96 -17.52
N THR A 4 -18.93 9.91 -17.97
CA THR A 4 -19.37 10.52 -19.23
C THR A 4 -19.76 11.99 -19.12
N ASP A 5 -19.85 12.55 -17.91
CA ASP A 5 -20.45 13.88 -17.74
C ASP A 5 -19.40 15.00 -17.57
N ILE A 6 -18.10 14.66 -17.56
CA ILE A 6 -17.01 15.60 -17.26
C ILE A 6 -16.77 16.61 -18.41
N CYS A 7 -17.31 16.36 -19.60
CA CYS A 7 -17.11 17.23 -20.76
C CYS A 7 -18.44 17.72 -21.35
N THR A 8 -19.23 18.43 -20.55
CA THR A 8 -20.40 19.16 -21.08
C THR A 8 -20.12 20.66 -21.13
N SER A 9 -19.64 21.10 -22.31
CA SER A 9 -19.89 22.43 -22.88
C SER A 9 -19.44 23.66 -22.04
N SER A 10 -18.16 24.00 -22.12
CA SER A 10 -17.57 25.24 -21.56
C SER A 10 -17.90 26.52 -22.35
N ALA A 11 -18.91 26.52 -23.22
CA ALA A 11 -19.06 27.64 -24.16
C ALA A 11 -19.44 28.97 -23.50
N ASN A 12 -20.04 29.02 -22.28
CA ASN A 12 -20.31 30.28 -21.53
C ASN A 12 -20.59 30.03 -20.02
N LEU A 13 -19.61 29.56 -19.23
CA LEU A 13 -19.74 29.54 -17.77
C LEU A 13 -19.28 30.87 -17.17
N THR A 14 -20.00 31.39 -16.18
CA THR A 14 -19.51 32.54 -15.43
C THR A 14 -18.26 32.14 -14.64
N ALA A 15 -17.39 33.10 -14.32
CA ALA A 15 -16.19 32.83 -13.53
C ALA A 15 -16.52 32.19 -12.16
N GLU A 16 -17.69 32.51 -11.61
CA GLU A 16 -18.19 31.96 -10.35
C GLU A 16 -18.55 30.47 -10.48
N ASP A 17 -19.25 30.10 -11.55
CA ASP A 17 -19.61 28.70 -11.83
C ASP A 17 -18.37 27.84 -12.03
N PHE A 18 -17.36 28.36 -12.74
CA PHE A 18 -16.09 27.67 -12.91
C PHE A 18 -15.35 27.49 -11.58
N ALA A 19 -15.28 28.55 -10.76
CA ALA A 19 -14.63 28.48 -9.46
C ALA A 19 -15.31 27.48 -8.52
N LYS A 20 -16.65 27.40 -8.56
CA LYS A 20 -17.41 26.41 -7.81
C LYS A 20 -17.11 24.99 -8.30
N HIS A 21 -17.13 24.77 -9.62
CA HIS A 21 -16.85 23.48 -10.22
C HIS A 21 -15.45 22.95 -9.87
N VAL A 22 -14.42 23.80 -9.92
CA VAL A 22 -13.05 23.40 -9.53
C VAL A 22 -12.99 23.00 -8.05
N LYS A 23 -13.70 23.72 -7.16
CA LYS A 23 -13.77 23.37 -5.74
C LYS A 23 -14.46 22.03 -5.51
N ASP A 24 -15.56 21.77 -6.22
CA ASP A 24 -16.31 20.53 -6.11
C ASP A 24 -15.47 19.33 -6.58
N ILE A 25 -14.74 19.45 -7.70
CA ILE A 25 -13.81 18.43 -8.17
C ILE A 25 -12.69 18.20 -7.16
N HIS A 26 -12.11 19.27 -6.61
CA HIS A 26 -11.05 19.15 -5.61
C HIS A 26 -11.54 18.41 -4.36
N ALA A 27 -12.73 18.76 -3.85
CA ALA A 27 -13.33 18.10 -2.70
C ALA A 27 -13.60 16.61 -2.98
N LEU A 28 -14.11 16.28 -4.18
CA LEU A 28 -14.32 14.90 -4.61
C LEU A 28 -12.99 14.13 -4.67
N ALA A 29 -11.96 14.73 -5.27
CA ALA A 29 -10.63 14.12 -5.35
C ALA A 29 -10.05 13.85 -3.96
N GLN A 30 -10.16 14.83 -3.05
CA GLN A 30 -9.70 14.68 -1.66
C GLN A 30 -10.44 13.56 -0.93
N ALA A 31 -11.78 13.50 -1.05
CA ALA A 31 -12.58 12.44 -0.45
C ALA A 31 -12.18 11.05 -0.98
N ASN A 32 -11.97 10.94 -2.30
CA ASN A 32 -11.54 9.69 -2.92
C ASN A 32 -10.14 9.25 -2.46
N LEU A 33 -9.19 10.18 -2.32
CA LEU A 33 -7.86 9.89 -1.77
C LEU A 33 -7.94 9.41 -0.33
N THR A 34 -8.77 10.06 0.51
CA THR A 34 -8.95 9.61 1.90
C THR A 34 -9.55 8.21 1.98
N LYS A 35 -10.52 7.90 1.12
CA LYS A 35 -11.11 6.56 1.06
C LYS A 35 -10.09 5.53 0.61
N ALA A 36 -9.33 5.82 -0.45
CA ALA A 36 -8.29 4.93 -0.95
C ALA A 36 -7.24 4.62 0.14
N ALA A 37 -6.82 5.61 0.92
CA ALA A 37 -5.88 5.40 2.02
C ALA A 37 -6.44 4.47 3.11
N VAL A 38 -7.72 4.62 3.46
CA VAL A 38 -8.41 3.74 4.43
C VAL A 38 -8.53 2.33 3.89
N ASP A 39 -8.95 2.17 2.63
CA ASP A 39 -9.10 0.86 1.98
C ASP A 39 -7.74 0.14 1.92
N MET A 40 -6.68 0.85 1.50
CA MET A 40 -5.31 0.32 1.47
C MET A 40 -4.84 -0.15 2.85
N LYS A 41 -5.13 0.63 3.90
CA LYS A 41 -4.82 0.24 5.27
C LYS A 41 -5.59 -1.02 5.68
N TRP A 42 -6.88 -1.10 5.38
CA TRP A 42 -7.70 -2.26 5.74
C TRP A 42 -7.21 -3.56 5.08
N PHE A 43 -6.89 -3.52 3.79
CA PHE A 43 -6.32 -4.68 3.10
C PHE A 43 -4.95 -5.06 3.65
N TYR A 44 -4.11 -4.07 3.96
CA TYR A 44 -2.83 -4.32 4.61
C TYR A 44 -3.04 -5.01 5.96
N ASP A 45 -3.86 -4.44 6.85
CA ASP A 45 -4.13 -4.99 8.19
C ASP A 45 -4.76 -6.39 8.13
N TRP A 46 -5.55 -6.68 7.08
CA TRP A 46 -6.10 -8.02 6.85
C TRP A 46 -5.02 -9.06 6.54
N HIS A 47 -4.03 -8.68 5.72
CA HIS A 47 -2.97 -9.58 5.24
C HIS A 47 -1.70 -9.55 6.08
N ALA A 48 -1.48 -8.48 6.83
CA ALA A 48 -0.47 -8.38 7.86
C ALA A 48 -0.86 -9.35 8.96
N GLY A 49 -0.29 -10.55 8.91
CA GLY A 49 -0.48 -11.57 9.94
C GLY A 49 -0.12 -11.04 11.34
N GLN A 50 -0.34 -11.87 12.34
CA GLN A 50 0.07 -11.53 13.71
C GLN A 50 1.56 -11.19 13.74
N GLN A 51 1.90 -10.02 14.28
CA GLN A 51 3.27 -9.67 14.56
C GLN A 51 3.77 -10.66 15.62
N ILE A 52 4.63 -11.59 15.22
CA ILE A 52 5.20 -12.58 16.13
C ILE A 52 6.28 -11.86 16.94
N GLU A 53 6.00 -11.66 18.23
CA GLU A 53 7.01 -11.22 19.18
C GLU A 53 7.89 -12.42 19.55
N PHE A 54 9.21 -12.25 19.41
CA PHE A 54 10.18 -13.28 19.78
C PHE A 54 10.89 -12.88 21.06
N GLU A 55 10.93 -13.81 22.02
CA GLU A 55 11.70 -13.63 23.24
C GLU A 55 13.21 -13.66 22.95
N PRO A 56 14.03 -12.82 23.63
CA PRO A 56 15.47 -12.91 23.55
C PRO A 56 15.98 -14.32 23.89
N GLY A 57 16.86 -14.86 23.07
CA GLY A 57 17.38 -16.23 23.19
C GLY A 57 16.52 -17.31 22.53
N ALA A 58 15.35 -16.98 21.97
CA ALA A 58 14.61 -17.91 21.12
C ALA A 58 15.39 -18.23 19.84
N LYS A 59 15.30 -19.48 19.38
CA LYS A 59 15.90 -19.93 18.13
C LYS A 59 14.87 -19.86 17.00
N VAL A 60 15.15 -19.05 15.99
CA VAL A 60 14.26 -18.79 14.86
C VAL A 60 14.95 -19.07 13.53
N PHE A 61 14.16 -19.51 12.55
CA PHE A 61 14.60 -19.58 11.15
C PHE A 61 14.25 -18.27 10.43
N LEU A 62 15.16 -17.81 9.58
CA LEU A 62 14.89 -16.69 8.67
C LEU A 62 14.40 -17.22 7.33
N ASP A 63 13.34 -16.62 6.81
CA ASP A 63 12.89 -16.87 5.44
C ASP A 63 13.83 -16.16 4.46
N GLY A 64 14.45 -16.94 3.58
CA GLY A 64 15.41 -16.47 2.59
C GLY A 64 14.80 -15.80 1.38
N GLN A 65 13.46 -15.77 1.22
CA GLN A 65 12.79 -15.27 0.02
C GLN A 65 13.20 -13.84 -0.38
N HIS A 66 13.65 -13.02 0.58
CA HIS A 66 14.07 -11.62 0.36
C HIS A 66 15.51 -11.34 0.80
N ILE A 67 16.32 -12.37 1.03
CA ILE A 67 17.73 -12.24 1.43
C ILE A 67 18.59 -12.50 0.20
N GLN A 68 19.41 -11.52 -0.20
CA GLN A 68 20.39 -11.74 -1.25
C GLN A 68 21.54 -12.58 -0.72
N THR A 69 21.85 -13.68 -1.39
CA THR A 69 23.02 -14.50 -1.07
C THR A 69 24.04 -14.45 -2.20
N ASP A 70 25.29 -14.83 -1.92
CA ASP A 70 26.34 -14.95 -2.93
C ASP A 70 26.14 -16.16 -3.86
N ARG A 71 25.01 -16.89 -3.73
CA ARG A 71 24.72 -18.04 -4.57
C ARG A 71 24.39 -17.55 -5.99
N PRO A 72 24.86 -18.29 -7.02
CA PRO A 72 24.68 -17.87 -8.41
C PRO A 72 23.25 -18.06 -8.94
N SER A 73 22.38 -18.80 -8.24
CA SER A 73 20.99 -19.00 -8.65
C SER A 73 20.05 -19.28 -7.47
N ALA A 74 18.81 -18.78 -7.56
CA ALA A 74 17.76 -18.95 -6.55
C ALA A 74 17.37 -20.42 -6.29
N LYS A 75 17.63 -21.33 -7.25
CA LYS A 75 17.37 -22.77 -7.08
C LYS A 75 18.34 -23.45 -6.10
N MET A 76 19.50 -22.82 -5.87
CA MET A 76 20.53 -23.32 -4.96
C MET A 76 20.50 -22.63 -3.60
N GLU A 77 19.51 -21.75 -3.37
CA GLU A 77 19.33 -21.08 -2.08
C GLU A 77 18.46 -21.92 -1.16
N ASP A 78 18.87 -22.01 0.10
CA ASP A 78 18.03 -22.60 1.13
C ASP A 78 16.91 -21.62 1.47
N LYS A 79 15.67 -22.11 1.53
CA LYS A 79 14.53 -21.27 1.91
C LYS A 79 14.59 -20.82 3.38
N TRP A 80 15.17 -21.65 4.25
CA TRP A 80 15.21 -21.41 5.68
C TRP A 80 16.66 -21.39 6.15
N PHE A 81 17.13 -20.22 6.56
CA PHE A 81 18.47 -20.07 7.11
C PHE A 81 18.43 -20.25 8.61
N GLY A 82 19.19 -21.25 9.10
CA GLY A 82 19.68 -21.46 10.46
C GLY A 82 18.68 -21.35 11.62
N PRO A 83 18.92 -22.00 12.76
CA PRO A 83 18.38 -21.49 14.01
C PRO A 83 19.27 -20.35 14.51
N TYR A 84 18.82 -19.11 14.32
CA TYR A 84 19.46 -17.92 14.88
C TYR A 84 18.86 -17.57 16.23
N GLU A 85 19.69 -17.10 17.14
CA GLU A 85 19.24 -16.60 18.44
C GLU A 85 18.82 -15.13 18.32
N VAL A 86 17.64 -14.82 18.83
CA VAL A 86 17.14 -13.44 18.89
C VAL A 86 17.93 -12.68 19.96
N VAL A 87 18.63 -11.63 19.54
CA VAL A 87 19.40 -10.74 20.43
C VAL A 87 18.59 -9.47 20.69
N LYS A 88 18.67 -8.95 21.92
CA LYS A 88 17.98 -7.74 22.38
C LYS A 88 18.71 -6.46 21.95
#